data_AF-M5C9M3-F1
#
_entry.id   AF-M5C9M3-F1
#
_cell.length_a   1.000
_cell.length_b   1.000
_cell.length_c   1.000
_cell.angle_alpha   90.00
_cell.angle_beta   90.00
_cell.angle_gamma   90.00
#
_symmetry.space_group_name_H-M   'P 1'
#
loop_
_entity.id
_entity.type
_entity.pdbx_description
1 polymer ?
#
loop_
_entity_poly.entity_id
_entity_poly.type
_entity_poly.pdbx_seq_one_letter_code
_entity_poly.pdbx_strand_id
1 'polypeptide(L)'
;MAHPIYTTILYLASPHPCNIIVLGLLLQILMPTRRAEPLPDNEAHPFTLEDIHPELAGMDILDYVTQTTRAQMIHNGGQRLDDADMLAIEAFNYKVDTDISSRAYGKLQQAFPGRLGDLPTEPCLKKYIKTLSGLAGQEIHCCVNLCIAYTGEYKLLENCPHCLEACFRPIHNNQARRIPHRIFLYLSLMTRLCNLYQDPAMAQKLRYQAEQKAEDNVLRDIFDGAHYNCLCGEQVVVGGNTLGHRYFSKPTNIALGLSSNGFGPFKSCKQSCWPLLVFNYNLPPSICTCLENMLCLGVIPGPNSPKEIDTFLEPFIDELELLARGVPAHNASANHPVTLHAYLLACFGNMPAVAKLMCMKGHNGKRPCQACRIRAVYASAGKRTYYTPLSQHFIPGVPGIWHYDPLNLPLRTHVDYLEQALHIGASNNGTTEARRSRRTGINSLSPLAWIASLDFAVSFPHDFMHAMFENVVPMLLDLWTRTGKWAKFGLSDKEYHLHPDVWAEIGKACAANGDNIPAAFGC
;
A
#
# COMPACT_ATOMS: atom_id res chain seq x y z
N MET A 1 7.60 26.51 55.34
CA MET A 1 7.79 27.69 54.47
C MET A 1 6.96 27.48 53.22
N ALA A 2 6.10 28.45 52.90
CA ALA A 2 5.04 28.37 51.89
C ALA A 2 5.53 28.73 50.48
N HIS A 3 4.86 28.12 49.46
CA HIS A 3 4.49 28.55 48.07
C HIS A 3 5.39 29.52 47.24
N PRO A 4 5.37 29.51 45.87
CA PRO A 4 4.19 29.30 45.00
C PRO A 4 4.43 28.70 43.58
N ILE A 5 3.63 27.71 43.12
CA ILE A 5 3.38 27.47 41.67
C ILE A 5 1.87 27.25 41.36
N TYR A 6 0.98 27.35 42.35
CA TYR A 6 -0.47 27.10 42.14
C TYR A 6 -1.29 28.28 41.61
N THR A 7 -0.67 29.35 41.09
CA THR A 7 -1.37 30.62 40.79
C THR A 7 -1.39 31.04 39.31
N THR A 8 -1.46 30.09 38.36
CA THR A 8 -1.68 30.46 36.94
C THR A 8 -2.59 29.51 36.13
N ILE A 9 -3.46 28.72 36.79
CA ILE A 9 -4.48 27.89 36.09
C ILE A 9 -5.92 28.43 36.27
N LEU A 10 -6.07 29.61 36.90
CA LEU A 10 -7.38 30.18 37.23
C LEU A 10 -7.83 31.36 36.35
N TYR A 11 -7.27 31.54 35.14
CA TYR A 11 -7.62 32.70 34.28
C TYR A 11 -7.94 32.42 32.82
N LEU A 12 -8.47 31.24 32.47
CA LEU A 12 -9.03 30.98 31.13
C LEU A 12 -10.39 30.23 31.15
N ALA A 13 -11.21 30.51 32.17
CA ALA A 13 -12.64 30.22 32.12
C ALA A 13 -13.34 31.28 31.23
N SER A 14 -13.30 31.05 29.91
CA SER A 14 -14.19 31.69 28.93
C SER A 14 -15.00 30.59 28.23
N PRO A 15 -16.32 30.75 28.03
CA PRO A 15 -17.20 29.69 27.55
C PRO A 15 -17.13 29.57 26.02
N HIS A 16 -15.95 29.23 25.49
CA HIS A 16 -15.76 28.92 24.07
C HIS A 16 -15.42 27.42 23.88
N PRO A 17 -16.03 26.74 22.89
CA PRO A 17 -15.87 25.30 22.66
C PRO A 17 -14.45 24.85 22.26
N CYS A 18 -13.52 25.80 22.03
CA CYS A 18 -12.12 25.49 21.71
C CYS A 18 -11.26 25.11 22.94
N ASN A 19 -11.65 25.45 24.17
CA ASN A 19 -10.80 25.22 25.35
C ASN A 19 -10.94 23.82 25.97
N ILE A 20 -12.01 23.07 25.65
CA ILE A 20 -12.21 21.69 26.15
C ILE A 20 -11.33 20.69 25.38
N ILE A 21 -11.06 20.96 24.09
CA ILE A 21 -10.21 20.10 23.24
C ILE A 21 -8.73 20.21 23.62
N VAL A 22 -8.29 21.41 24.06
CA VAL A 22 -6.91 21.65 24.47
C VAL A 22 -6.58 20.96 25.81
N LEU A 23 -7.55 20.83 26.71
CA LEU A 23 -7.35 20.15 28.00
C LEU A 23 -7.21 18.61 27.84
N GLY A 24 -7.95 18.02 26.89
CA GLY A 24 -7.84 16.58 26.57
C GLY A 24 -6.50 16.20 25.91
N LEU A 25 -5.98 17.06 25.03
CA LEU A 25 -4.68 16.86 24.37
C LEU A 25 -3.48 17.13 25.30
N LEU A 26 -3.58 18.07 26.25
CA LEU A 26 -2.50 18.33 27.22
C LEU A 26 -2.34 17.23 28.27
N LEU A 27 -3.41 16.50 28.61
CA LEU A 27 -3.34 15.35 29.52
C LEU A 27 -2.65 14.13 28.90
N GLN A 28 -2.60 14.01 27.57
CA GLN A 28 -1.83 12.96 26.86
C GLN A 28 -0.34 13.30 26.69
N ILE A 29 0.05 14.59 26.74
CA ILE A 29 1.42 15.03 26.44
C ILE A 29 2.27 15.23 27.70
N LEU A 30 1.66 15.46 28.88
CA LEU A 30 2.40 15.81 30.12
C LEU A 30 2.48 14.71 31.19
N MET A 31 1.96 13.50 30.94
CA MET A 31 2.22 12.39 31.85
C MET A 31 3.51 11.67 31.44
N PRO A 32 4.61 11.77 32.22
CA PRO A 32 5.73 10.87 32.01
C PRO A 32 5.22 9.46 32.22
N THR A 33 5.55 8.55 31.30
CA THR A 33 5.43 7.11 31.47
C THR A 33 6.24 6.70 32.69
N ARG A 34 5.63 6.77 33.89
CA ARG A 34 6.11 6.00 35.02
C ARG A 34 5.94 4.55 34.60
N ARG A 35 7.05 3.88 34.26
CA ARG A 35 7.14 2.44 34.36
C ARG A 35 6.66 2.09 35.77
N ALA A 36 5.47 1.50 35.86
CA ALA A 36 5.04 0.87 37.08
C ALA A 36 6.08 -0.19 37.41
N GLU A 37 6.67 -0.11 38.60
CA GLU A 37 7.38 -1.25 39.17
C GLU A 37 6.38 -2.42 39.22
N PRO A 38 6.81 -3.65 38.89
CA PRO A 38 5.91 -4.78 38.93
C PRO A 38 5.41 -4.96 40.36
N LEU A 39 4.12 -4.71 40.58
CA LEU A 39 3.43 -5.13 41.78
C LEU A 39 3.57 -6.66 41.89
N PRO A 40 3.82 -7.20 43.10
CA PRO A 40 3.97 -8.63 43.29
C PRO A 40 2.66 -9.34 42.91
N ASP A 41 2.78 -10.50 42.26
CA ASP A 41 1.69 -11.37 41.86
C ASP A 41 0.60 -11.47 42.95
N ASN A 42 -0.60 -10.94 42.67
CA ASN A 42 -1.82 -11.52 43.21
C ASN A 42 -3.07 -11.02 42.48
N GLU A 43 -3.81 -12.00 41.96
CA GLU A 43 -5.14 -11.94 41.34
C GLU A 43 -5.22 -11.24 39.98
N ALA A 44 -5.02 -12.03 38.92
CA ALA A 44 -5.56 -11.69 37.60
C ALA A 44 -7.05 -11.35 37.75
N HIS A 45 -7.48 -10.22 37.18
CA HIS A 45 -8.90 -9.87 37.15
C HIS A 45 -9.70 -11.09 36.63
N PRO A 46 -10.76 -11.52 37.34
CA PRO A 46 -11.43 -12.80 37.06
C PRO A 46 -12.20 -12.82 35.73
N PHE A 47 -12.31 -11.68 35.05
CA PHE A 47 -13.03 -11.52 33.80
C PHE A 47 -12.25 -10.60 32.86
N THR A 48 -12.13 -11.02 31.60
CA THR A 48 -11.61 -10.25 30.48
C THR A 48 -12.75 -9.80 29.57
N LEU A 49 -12.54 -8.80 28.71
CA LEU A 49 -13.56 -8.41 27.73
C LEU A 49 -13.84 -9.51 26.69
N GLU A 50 -12.88 -10.40 26.46
CA GLU A 50 -13.06 -11.58 25.60
C GLU A 50 -14.12 -12.54 26.15
N ASP A 51 -14.25 -12.63 27.47
CA ASP A 51 -15.30 -13.41 28.14
C ASP A 51 -16.71 -12.84 27.89
N ILE A 52 -16.81 -11.55 27.52
CA ILE A 52 -18.07 -10.92 27.11
C ILE A 52 -18.37 -11.22 25.63
N HIS A 53 -17.37 -11.02 24.76
CA HIS A 53 -17.50 -11.29 23.33
C HIS A 53 -16.13 -11.55 22.67
N PRO A 54 -15.95 -12.60 21.85
CA PRO A 54 -14.66 -12.93 21.24
C PRO A 54 -14.03 -11.80 20.40
N GLU A 55 -14.86 -10.94 19.78
CA GLU A 55 -14.35 -9.82 18.99
C GLU A 55 -13.63 -8.74 19.84
N LEU A 56 -13.87 -8.71 21.15
CA LEU A 56 -13.21 -7.81 22.09
C LEU A 56 -11.86 -8.33 22.58
N ALA A 57 -11.42 -9.52 22.16
CA ALA A 57 -10.10 -10.04 22.54
C ALA A 57 -8.99 -9.03 22.19
N GLY A 58 -8.14 -8.73 23.18
CA GLY A 58 -7.05 -7.74 23.07
C GLY A 58 -7.47 -6.27 23.26
N MET A 59 -8.75 -5.96 23.46
CA MET A 59 -9.21 -4.59 23.74
C MET A 59 -8.95 -4.19 25.20
N ASP A 60 -8.51 -2.96 25.42
CA ASP A 60 -8.44 -2.39 26.76
C ASP A 60 -9.83 -1.94 27.27
N ILE A 61 -10.05 -1.97 28.59
CA ILE A 61 -11.32 -1.55 29.19
C ILE A 61 -11.64 -0.08 28.86
N LEU A 62 -10.64 0.81 28.86
CA LEU A 62 -10.84 2.21 28.53
C LEU A 62 -11.22 2.38 27.05
N ASP A 63 -10.65 1.58 26.15
CA ASP A 63 -11.03 1.56 24.74
C ASP A 63 -12.48 1.11 24.58
N TYR A 64 -12.88 0.02 25.24
CA TYR A 64 -14.27 -0.47 25.23
C TYR A 64 -15.26 0.60 25.72
N VAL A 65 -14.97 1.22 26.86
CA VAL A 65 -15.79 2.31 27.42
C VAL A 65 -15.83 3.48 26.45
N THR A 66 -14.71 3.84 25.82
CA THR A 66 -14.63 4.95 24.86
C THR A 66 -15.50 4.67 23.63
N GLN A 67 -15.38 3.48 23.01
CA GLN A 67 -16.15 3.11 21.83
C GLN A 67 -17.65 3.04 22.14
N THR A 68 -18.01 2.44 23.27
CA THR A 68 -19.41 2.31 23.70
C THR A 68 -20.03 3.67 24.01
N THR A 69 -19.30 4.53 24.74
CA THR A 69 -19.75 5.89 25.05
C THR A 69 -19.94 6.69 23.77
N ARG A 70 -19.01 6.61 22.82
CA ARG A 70 -19.11 7.30 21.53
C ARG A 70 -20.31 6.82 20.72
N ALA A 71 -20.53 5.50 20.64
CA ALA A 71 -21.69 4.94 19.95
C ALA A 71 -23.02 5.42 20.59
N GLN A 72 -23.10 5.46 21.92
CA GLN A 72 -24.25 6.01 22.64
C GLN A 72 -24.45 7.50 22.37
N MET A 73 -23.37 8.29 22.34
CA MET A 73 -23.46 9.71 22.00
C MET A 73 -23.99 9.91 20.57
N ILE A 74 -23.55 9.11 19.61
CA ILE A 74 -24.06 9.13 18.24
C ILE A 74 -25.55 8.76 18.21
N HIS A 75 -25.93 7.66 18.88
CA HIS A 75 -27.32 7.21 18.95
C HIS A 75 -28.26 8.26 19.57
N ASN A 76 -27.80 8.95 20.60
CA ASN A 76 -28.53 10.01 21.29
C ASN A 76 -28.51 11.35 20.52
N GLY A 77 -27.95 11.40 19.32
CA GLY A 77 -27.94 12.58 18.45
C GLY A 77 -26.83 13.60 18.72
N GLY A 78 -25.85 13.27 19.57
CA GLY A 78 -24.74 14.17 19.96
C GLY A 78 -23.68 14.40 18.89
N GLN A 79 -23.72 13.65 17.78
CA GLN A 79 -22.87 13.85 16.59
C GLN A 79 -23.70 13.76 15.30
N ARG A 80 -24.81 14.51 15.22
CA ARG A 80 -25.51 14.70 13.94
C ARG A 80 -24.79 15.73 13.09
N LEU A 81 -24.62 15.39 11.81
CA LEU A 81 -24.24 16.35 10.78
C LEU A 81 -25.36 17.38 10.65
N ASP A 82 -25.02 18.66 10.71
CA ASP A 82 -25.98 19.73 10.48
C ASP A 82 -26.18 20.00 8.97
N ASP A 83 -27.07 20.93 8.63
CA ASP A 83 -27.36 21.26 7.23
C ASP A 83 -26.12 21.82 6.50
N ALA A 84 -25.22 22.49 7.21
CA ALA A 84 -24.00 23.04 6.63
C ALA A 84 -22.97 21.94 6.35
N ASP A 85 -22.85 20.96 7.25
CA ASP A 85 -22.04 19.76 7.06
C ASP A 85 -22.53 18.95 5.85
N MET A 86 -23.84 18.73 5.76
CA MET A 86 -24.45 18.01 4.63
C MET A 86 -24.22 18.74 3.30
N LEU A 87 -24.42 20.07 3.28
CA LEU A 87 -24.13 20.89 2.10
C LEU A 87 -22.65 20.79 1.68
N ALA A 88 -21.73 20.80 2.64
CA ALA A 88 -20.30 20.65 2.36
C ALA A 88 -19.98 19.26 1.78
N ILE A 89 -20.58 18.18 2.31
CA ILE A 89 -20.39 16.82 1.79
C ILE A 89 -20.91 16.71 0.36
N GLU A 90 -22.14 17.17 0.11
CA GLU A 90 -22.76 17.14 -1.22
C GLU A 90 -21.94 17.96 -2.24
N ALA A 91 -21.50 19.16 -1.85
CA ALA A 91 -20.68 20.01 -2.71
C ALA A 91 -19.31 19.39 -3.03
N PHE A 92 -18.70 18.71 -2.06
CA PHE A 92 -17.44 18.00 -2.25
C PHE A 92 -17.61 16.82 -3.19
N ASN A 93 -18.61 15.96 -2.96
CA ASN A 93 -18.90 14.81 -3.82
C ASN A 93 -19.20 15.27 -5.25
N TYR A 94 -20.09 16.25 -5.44
CA TYR A 94 -20.37 16.81 -6.76
C TYR A 94 -19.09 17.30 -7.46
N LYS A 95 -18.22 17.98 -6.73
CA LYS A 95 -16.97 18.49 -7.31
C LYS A 95 -16.01 17.37 -7.72
N VAL A 96 -15.89 16.32 -6.92
CA VAL A 96 -15.03 15.15 -7.20
C VAL A 96 -15.60 14.36 -8.38
N ASP A 97 -16.89 14.07 -8.37
CA ASP A 97 -17.56 13.24 -9.37
C ASP A 97 -17.60 13.90 -10.75
N THR A 98 -17.70 15.24 -10.81
CA THR A 98 -17.76 15.98 -12.08
C THR A 98 -16.39 16.44 -12.60
N ASP A 99 -15.33 16.28 -11.81
CA ASP A 99 -13.99 16.85 -12.07
C ASP A 99 -14.02 18.35 -12.45
N ILE A 100 -14.98 19.11 -11.89
CA ILE A 100 -15.14 20.53 -12.21
C ILE A 100 -13.92 21.32 -11.70
N SER A 101 -13.31 22.14 -12.57
CA SER A 101 -12.15 22.95 -12.19
C SER A 101 -12.46 23.90 -11.02
N SER A 102 -11.46 24.21 -10.18
CA SER A 102 -11.58 25.17 -9.07
C SER A 102 -12.17 26.52 -9.48
N ARG A 103 -11.77 26.99 -10.67
CA ARG A 103 -12.28 28.23 -11.26
C ARG A 103 -13.77 28.14 -11.58
N ALA A 104 -14.20 27.02 -12.18
CA ALA A 104 -15.60 26.82 -12.54
C ALA A 104 -16.47 26.62 -11.29
N TYR A 105 -15.99 25.86 -10.30
CA TYR A 105 -16.67 25.73 -9.00
C TYR A 105 -16.87 27.08 -8.31
N GLY A 106 -15.83 27.93 -8.24
CA GLY A 106 -15.93 29.26 -7.67
C GLY A 106 -16.91 30.19 -8.41
N LYS A 107 -17.15 29.97 -9.71
CA LYS A 107 -18.15 30.72 -10.48
C LYS A 107 -19.59 30.33 -10.15
N LEU A 108 -19.85 29.16 -9.56
CA LEU A 108 -21.22 28.74 -9.22
C LEU A 108 -21.87 29.70 -8.22
N GLN A 109 -21.12 30.12 -7.20
CA GLN A 109 -21.57 31.14 -6.22
C GLN A 109 -21.84 32.48 -6.89
N GLN A 110 -21.00 32.88 -7.84
CA GLN A 110 -21.13 34.15 -8.55
C GLN A 110 -22.31 34.17 -9.52
N ALA A 111 -22.56 33.04 -10.18
CA ALA A 111 -23.64 32.90 -11.17
C ALA A 111 -25.02 32.74 -10.51
N PHE A 112 -25.08 32.10 -9.33
CA PHE A 112 -26.33 31.80 -8.63
C PHE A 112 -26.31 32.24 -7.15
N PRO A 113 -26.05 33.52 -6.85
CA PRO A 113 -25.82 33.98 -5.48
C PRO A 113 -27.02 33.75 -4.55
N GLY A 114 -28.26 33.85 -5.07
CA GLY A 114 -29.48 33.62 -4.27
C GLY A 114 -29.82 32.14 -4.01
N ARG A 115 -29.11 31.19 -4.64
CA ARG A 115 -29.34 29.73 -4.45
C ARG A 115 -28.12 28.98 -3.94
N LEU A 116 -26.92 29.45 -4.28
CA LEU A 116 -25.63 28.81 -3.97
C LEU A 116 -24.70 29.76 -3.21
N GLY A 117 -25.21 30.86 -2.65
CA GLY A 117 -24.41 31.84 -1.91
C GLY A 117 -23.69 31.24 -0.68
N ASP A 118 -24.31 30.25 -0.04
CA ASP A 118 -23.79 29.59 1.16
C ASP A 118 -22.80 28.45 0.85
N LEU A 119 -22.58 28.14 -0.43
CA LEU A 119 -21.67 27.08 -0.83
C LEU A 119 -20.26 27.38 -0.30
N PRO A 120 -19.56 26.46 0.39
CA PRO A 120 -18.20 26.72 0.83
C PRO A 120 -17.24 26.89 -0.35
N THR A 121 -16.29 27.82 -0.23
CA THR A 121 -15.17 27.90 -1.19
C THR A 121 -14.36 26.60 -1.17
N GLU A 122 -13.72 26.21 -2.27
CA GLU A 122 -12.97 24.95 -2.33
C GLU A 122 -11.93 24.77 -1.20
N PRO A 123 -11.13 25.77 -0.81
CA PRO A 123 -10.22 25.62 0.33
C PRO A 123 -10.95 25.36 1.66
N CYS A 124 -12.06 26.06 1.90
CA CYS A 124 -12.91 25.82 3.07
C CYS A 124 -13.51 24.43 3.02
N LEU A 125 -14.05 24.03 1.87
CA LEU A 125 -14.64 22.72 1.62
C LEU A 125 -13.67 21.59 1.97
N LYS A 126 -12.44 21.64 1.43
CA LYS A 126 -11.38 20.65 1.75
C LYS A 126 -11.06 20.61 3.24
N LYS A 127 -11.05 21.76 3.92
CA LYS A 127 -10.81 21.84 5.37
C LYS A 127 -11.97 21.24 6.17
N TYR A 128 -13.22 21.51 5.78
CA TYR A 128 -14.41 20.93 6.40
C TYR A 128 -14.42 19.41 6.24
N ILE A 129 -14.26 18.89 5.03
CA ILE A 129 -14.24 17.45 4.77
C ILE A 129 -13.10 16.75 5.50
N LYS A 130 -11.91 17.38 5.59
CA LYS A 130 -10.80 16.86 6.38
C LYS A 130 -11.18 16.70 7.86
N THR A 131 -11.87 17.69 8.44
CA THR A 131 -12.34 17.65 9.82
C THR A 131 -13.42 16.59 10.02
N LEU A 132 -14.44 16.57 9.16
CA LEU A 132 -15.59 15.66 9.26
C LEU A 132 -15.18 14.20 9.11
N SER A 133 -14.31 13.90 8.15
CA SER A 133 -13.82 12.53 7.92
C SER A 133 -12.83 12.04 9.00
N GLY A 134 -12.28 12.93 9.81
CA GLY A 134 -11.18 12.62 10.72
C GLY A 134 -9.87 12.22 10.02
N LEU A 135 -9.79 12.34 8.69
CA LEU A 135 -8.62 11.98 7.90
C LEU A 135 -7.56 13.08 7.95
N ALA A 136 -6.78 13.10 9.02
CA ALA A 136 -5.61 13.96 9.11
C ALA A 136 -4.48 13.38 8.26
N GLY A 137 -4.31 13.89 7.03
CA GLY A 137 -3.13 13.57 6.23
C GLY A 137 -1.83 14.04 6.90
N GLN A 138 -0.83 13.16 6.93
CA GLN A 138 0.51 13.42 7.43
C GLN A 138 1.37 13.97 6.30
N GLU A 139 1.86 15.19 6.46
CA GLU A 139 2.82 15.79 5.53
C GLU A 139 4.23 15.27 5.83
N ILE A 140 4.81 14.58 4.85
CA ILE A 140 6.15 14.01 4.94
C ILE A 140 7.04 14.76 3.96
N HIS A 141 8.15 15.31 4.45
CA HIS A 141 9.09 16.00 3.59
C HIS A 141 9.84 15.00 2.70
N CYS A 142 10.16 15.41 1.48
CA CYS A 142 10.90 14.56 0.54
C CYS A 142 12.06 15.32 -0.08
N CYS A 143 13.10 14.56 -0.45
CA CYS A 143 14.20 15.09 -1.25
C CYS A 143 13.68 15.68 -2.58
N VAL A 144 14.22 16.83 -3.02
CA VAL A 144 13.83 17.50 -4.27
C VAL A 144 13.99 16.60 -5.50
N ASN A 145 14.97 15.68 -5.47
CA ASN A 145 15.24 14.69 -6.51
C ASN A 145 14.56 13.34 -6.27
N LEU A 146 13.74 13.24 -5.21
CA LEU A 146 13.02 12.03 -4.81
C LEU A 146 13.96 10.85 -4.54
N CYS A 147 15.10 11.11 -3.93
CA CYS A 147 15.94 9.99 -3.50
C CYS A 147 15.29 9.26 -2.31
N ILE A 148 14.78 10.02 -1.33
CA ILE A 148 14.18 9.54 -0.07
C ILE A 148 13.01 10.43 0.36
N ALA A 149 12.13 9.87 1.18
CA ALA A 149 11.32 10.60 2.16
C ALA A 149 12.12 10.77 3.47
N TYR A 150 11.93 11.88 4.19
CA TYR A 150 12.60 12.12 5.48
C TYR A 150 11.80 11.46 6.61
N THR A 151 11.82 10.13 6.63
CA THR A 151 11.19 9.26 7.62
C THR A 151 12.24 8.37 8.27
N GLY A 152 11.89 7.63 9.33
CA GLY A 152 12.74 6.60 9.91
C GLY A 152 14.12 7.11 10.29
N GLU A 153 15.17 6.45 9.80
CA GLU A 153 16.56 6.86 10.03
C GLU A 153 16.92 8.22 9.42
N TYR A 154 16.18 8.66 8.40
CA TYR A 154 16.39 9.95 7.70
C TYR A 154 15.61 11.11 8.30
N LYS A 155 14.75 10.87 9.30
CA LYS A 155 13.83 11.87 9.86
C LYS A 155 14.50 13.14 10.38
N LEU A 156 15.71 13.02 10.93
CA LEU A 156 16.47 14.13 11.50
C LEU A 156 17.47 14.75 10.51
N LEU A 157 17.57 14.23 9.28
CA LEU A 157 18.49 14.78 8.29
C LEU A 157 17.94 16.04 7.64
N GLU A 158 18.82 17.01 7.42
CA GLU A 158 18.48 18.23 6.68
C GLU A 158 18.92 18.18 5.21
N ASN A 159 19.83 17.27 4.88
CA ASN A 159 20.36 17.06 3.53
C ASN A 159 20.16 15.61 3.12
N CYS A 160 19.86 15.41 1.84
CA CYS A 160 19.69 14.06 1.30
C CYS A 160 21.04 13.31 1.26
N PRO A 161 21.15 12.08 1.78
CA PRO A 161 22.41 11.33 1.76
C PRO A 161 22.83 10.91 0.34
N HIS A 162 21.90 10.91 -0.62
CA HIS A 162 22.15 10.46 -2.00
C HIS A 162 22.59 11.57 -2.94
N CYS A 163 21.98 12.75 -2.85
CA CYS A 163 22.25 13.87 -3.76
C CYS A 163 22.69 15.14 -3.05
N LEU A 164 22.82 15.13 -1.73
CA LEU A 164 23.29 16.23 -0.87
C LEU A 164 22.42 17.49 -0.85
N GLU A 165 21.39 17.54 -1.70
CA GLU A 165 20.39 18.62 -1.72
C GLU A 165 19.69 18.78 -0.36
N ALA A 166 19.40 20.04 -0.02
CA ALA A 166 18.70 20.39 1.20
C ALA A 166 17.22 19.98 1.13
N CYS A 167 16.67 19.58 2.28
CA CYS A 167 15.25 19.29 2.45
C CYS A 167 14.39 20.55 2.28
N PHE A 168 14.91 21.69 2.73
CA PHE A 168 14.20 22.96 2.79
C PHE A 168 14.77 23.98 1.81
N ARG A 169 13.88 24.83 1.28
CA ARG A 169 14.24 25.96 0.44
C ARG A 169 15.08 26.98 1.24
N PRO A 170 16.00 27.71 0.60
CA PRO A 170 16.74 28.74 1.29
C PRO A 170 15.80 29.85 1.74
N ILE A 171 15.97 30.30 2.99
CA ILE A 171 15.17 31.37 3.59
C ILE A 171 15.58 32.69 2.92
N HIS A 172 14.64 33.35 2.23
CA HIS A 172 14.84 34.69 1.67
C HIS A 172 13.85 35.67 2.33
N ASN A 173 14.28 36.91 2.59
CA ASN A 173 13.45 38.04 3.04
C ASN A 173 12.56 37.79 4.29
N ASN A 174 13.15 37.79 5.49
CA ASN A 174 12.42 37.75 6.78
C ASN A 174 11.40 36.60 6.95
N GLN A 175 11.50 35.53 6.15
CA GLN A 175 10.66 34.34 6.34
C GLN A 175 11.10 33.59 7.60
N ALA A 176 10.25 33.60 8.63
CA ALA A 176 10.48 32.80 9.84
C ALA A 176 10.23 31.29 9.63
N ARG A 177 9.60 30.90 8.51
CA ARG A 177 9.15 29.53 8.26
C ARG A 177 10.02 28.82 7.23
N ARG A 178 10.60 27.68 7.63
CA ARG A 178 11.25 26.73 6.71
C ARG A 178 10.19 26.07 5.83
N ILE A 179 10.39 26.11 4.51
CA ILE A 179 9.47 25.52 3.53
C ILE A 179 10.17 24.31 2.87
N PRO A 180 9.62 23.10 2.95
CA PRO A 180 10.22 21.93 2.30
C PRO A 180 10.18 22.08 0.77
N HIS A 181 11.13 21.46 0.07
CA HIS A 181 11.13 21.44 -1.39
C HIS A 181 9.95 20.65 -1.94
N ARG A 182 9.67 19.48 -1.34
CA ARG A 182 8.59 18.57 -1.71
C ARG A 182 7.93 17.97 -0.49
N ILE A 183 6.64 17.65 -0.62
CA ILE A 183 5.83 17.01 0.40
C ILE A 183 5.15 15.80 -0.25
N PHE A 184 5.25 14.65 0.41
CA PHE A 184 4.41 13.48 0.22
C PHE A 184 3.33 13.51 1.29
N LEU A 185 2.06 13.51 0.88
CA LEU A 185 0.95 13.46 1.81
C LEU A 185 0.53 12.01 2.02
N TYR A 186 0.80 11.48 3.20
CA TYR A 186 0.34 10.16 3.62
C TYR A 186 -1.06 10.25 4.25
N LEU A 187 -1.97 9.41 3.81
CA LEU A 187 -3.34 9.30 4.32
C LEU A 187 -3.45 8.01 5.14
N SER A 188 -3.76 8.16 6.43
CA SER A 188 -3.86 7.03 7.37
C SER A 188 -4.77 5.92 6.82
N LEU A 189 -4.23 4.72 6.73
CA LEU A 189 -4.99 3.53 6.40
C LEU A 189 -5.87 3.14 7.57
N MET A 190 -5.30 3.10 8.78
CA MET A 190 -5.98 2.71 10.01
C MET A 190 -7.28 3.50 10.20
N THR A 191 -7.23 4.84 10.11
CA THR A 191 -8.43 5.68 10.23
C THR A 191 -9.48 5.34 9.17
N ARG A 192 -9.06 5.07 7.92
CA ARG A 192 -9.98 4.70 6.85
C ARG A 192 -10.63 3.35 7.09
N LEU A 193 -9.87 2.35 7.53
CA LEU A 193 -10.44 1.03 7.86
C LEU A 193 -11.45 1.14 9.00
N CYS A 194 -11.15 1.90 10.07
CA CYS A 194 -12.11 2.16 11.14
C CYS A 194 -13.37 2.89 10.63
N ASN A 195 -13.21 3.86 9.73
CA ASN A 195 -14.33 4.60 9.14
C ASN A 195 -15.22 3.72 8.25
N LEU A 196 -14.67 2.74 7.51
CA LEU A 196 -15.48 1.81 6.70
C LEU A 196 -16.46 1.00 7.57
N TYR A 197 -16.08 0.70 8.82
CA TYR A 197 -16.96 0.01 9.77
C TYR A 197 -18.03 0.92 10.39
N GLN A 198 -17.97 2.24 10.20
CA GLN A 198 -18.99 3.18 10.69
C GLN A 198 -20.22 3.27 9.78
N ASP A 199 -20.13 2.81 8.53
CA ASP A 199 -21.28 2.65 7.65
C ASP A 199 -21.82 1.21 7.75
N PRO A 200 -23.06 1.00 8.25
CA PRO A 200 -23.65 -0.33 8.35
C PRO A 200 -23.67 -1.11 7.03
N ALA A 201 -23.90 -0.43 5.89
CA ALA A 201 -23.96 -1.08 4.58
C ALA A 201 -22.57 -1.52 4.11
N MET A 202 -21.56 -0.68 4.30
CA MET A 202 -20.17 -1.03 4.00
C MET A 202 -19.65 -2.13 4.94
N ALA A 203 -19.90 -2.02 6.25
CA ALA A 203 -19.54 -3.03 7.24
C ALA A 203 -20.13 -4.41 6.91
N GLN A 204 -21.35 -4.46 6.36
CA GLN A 204 -21.93 -5.71 5.89
C GLN A 204 -21.17 -6.28 4.68
N LYS A 205 -20.77 -5.45 3.71
CA LYS A 205 -19.96 -5.90 2.56
C LYS A 205 -18.60 -6.43 2.99
N LEU A 206 -17.99 -5.86 4.03
CA LEU A 206 -16.70 -6.28 4.58
C LEU A 206 -16.69 -7.68 5.21
N ARG A 207 -17.85 -8.31 5.34
CA ARG A 207 -17.98 -9.69 5.82
C ARG A 207 -17.72 -10.74 4.74
N TYR A 208 -17.47 -10.32 3.50
CA TYR A 208 -17.28 -11.23 2.35
C TYR A 208 -16.29 -12.36 2.66
N GLN A 209 -15.14 -12.07 3.29
CA GLN A 209 -14.15 -13.07 3.68
C GLN A 209 -14.73 -14.13 4.62
N ALA A 210 -15.44 -13.70 5.68
CA ALA A 210 -16.00 -14.60 6.69
C ALA A 210 -17.19 -15.42 6.17
N GLU A 211 -17.83 -14.95 5.10
CA GLU A 211 -18.96 -15.61 4.46
C GLU A 211 -18.54 -16.58 3.35
N GLN A 212 -17.28 -16.53 2.90
CA GLN A 212 -16.75 -17.50 1.96
C GLN A 212 -16.56 -18.86 2.64
N LYS A 213 -16.95 -19.92 1.92
CA LYS A 213 -16.68 -21.31 2.31
C LYS A 213 -15.64 -21.87 1.37
N ALA A 214 -14.48 -22.25 1.90
CA ALA A 214 -13.47 -22.96 1.13
C ALA A 214 -14.07 -24.20 0.46
N GLU A 215 -13.74 -24.41 -0.81
CA GLU A 215 -14.11 -25.60 -1.57
C GLU A 215 -12.83 -26.30 -2.03
N ASP A 216 -12.74 -27.61 -1.81
CA ASP A 216 -11.55 -28.37 -2.17
C ASP A 216 -11.26 -28.29 -3.67
N ASN A 217 -10.01 -27.95 -4.01
CA ASN A 217 -9.51 -27.84 -5.38
C ASN A 217 -10.13 -26.70 -6.22
N VAL A 218 -10.78 -25.71 -5.60
CA VAL A 218 -11.31 -24.54 -6.29
C VAL A 218 -10.57 -23.28 -5.83
N LEU A 219 -10.05 -22.50 -6.78
CA LEU A 219 -9.46 -21.18 -6.53
C LEU A 219 -10.42 -20.10 -7.08
N ARG A 220 -11.14 -19.41 -6.19
CA ARG A 220 -12.03 -18.28 -6.54
C ARG A 220 -11.37 -16.95 -6.26
N ASP A 221 -10.66 -16.85 -5.14
CA ASP A 221 -10.11 -15.58 -4.66
C ASP A 221 -8.80 -15.78 -3.87
N ILE A 222 -8.20 -14.68 -3.40
CA ILE A 222 -6.97 -14.66 -2.60
C ILE A 222 -7.07 -15.53 -1.33
N PHE A 223 -8.28 -15.69 -0.79
CA PHE A 223 -8.56 -16.51 0.38
C PHE A 223 -8.44 -18.02 0.13
N ASP A 224 -8.54 -18.49 -1.11
CA ASP A 224 -8.28 -19.89 -1.45
C ASP A 224 -6.76 -20.15 -1.66
N GLY A 225 -5.94 -19.10 -1.62
CA GLY A 225 -4.50 -19.18 -1.85
C GLY A 225 -3.74 -19.89 -0.73
N ALA A 226 -2.72 -20.67 -1.12
CA ALA A 226 -1.90 -21.43 -0.16
C ALA A 226 -1.24 -20.56 0.92
N HIS A 227 -0.80 -19.34 0.56
CA HIS A 227 -0.20 -18.40 1.50
C HIS A 227 -1.18 -17.95 2.59
N TYR A 228 -2.40 -17.59 2.19
CA TYR A 228 -3.46 -17.21 3.12
C TYR A 228 -3.82 -18.35 4.08
N ASN A 229 -4.00 -19.56 3.54
CA ASN A 229 -4.31 -20.74 4.33
C ASN A 229 -3.20 -21.10 5.32
N CYS A 230 -1.93 -20.95 4.92
CA CYS A 230 -0.77 -21.10 5.81
C CYS A 230 -0.86 -20.11 6.98
N LEU A 231 -1.06 -18.82 6.69
CA LEU A 231 -1.15 -17.78 7.71
C LEU A 231 -2.27 -18.04 8.73
N CYS A 232 -3.45 -18.51 8.29
CA CYS A 232 -4.55 -18.82 9.21
C CYS A 232 -4.15 -19.82 10.32
N GLY A 233 -3.17 -20.69 10.04
CA GLY A 233 -2.61 -21.63 11.01
C GLY A 233 -1.55 -21.05 11.96
N GLU A 234 -1.05 -19.86 11.68
CA GLU A 234 0.10 -19.25 12.36
C GLU A 234 -0.32 -18.20 13.40
N GLN A 235 0.53 -18.01 14.42
CA GLN A 235 0.40 -16.90 15.36
C GLN A 235 0.90 -15.59 14.74
N VAL A 236 0.24 -14.48 15.07
CA VAL A 236 0.68 -13.16 14.59
C VAL A 236 2.01 -12.80 15.21
N VAL A 237 2.97 -12.37 14.38
CA VAL A 237 4.28 -11.90 14.84
C VAL A 237 4.46 -10.43 14.48
N VAL A 238 4.84 -9.60 15.45
CA VAL A 238 5.15 -8.18 15.21
C VAL A 238 6.39 -7.75 15.99
N GLY A 239 7.36 -7.12 15.31
CA GLY A 239 8.63 -6.73 15.91
C GLY A 239 9.40 -7.89 16.55
N GLY A 240 9.24 -9.12 16.03
CA GLY A 240 9.84 -10.34 16.58
C GLY A 240 9.10 -10.96 17.78
N ASN A 241 8.01 -10.35 18.26
CA ASN A 241 7.20 -10.89 19.35
C ASN A 241 5.98 -11.62 18.79
N THR A 242 5.76 -12.85 19.25
CA THR A 242 4.54 -13.61 18.97
C THR A 242 3.39 -13.07 19.83
N LEU A 243 2.29 -12.71 19.20
CA LEU A 243 1.07 -12.22 19.86
C LEU A 243 0.15 -13.39 20.21
N GLY A 244 -0.79 -13.16 21.13
CA GLY A 244 -1.71 -14.18 21.65
C GLY A 244 -2.84 -14.61 20.70
N HIS A 245 -2.82 -14.18 19.44
CA HIS A 245 -3.86 -14.49 18.44
C HIS A 245 -3.27 -14.95 17.12
N ARG A 246 -4.09 -15.63 16.32
CA ARG A 246 -3.72 -16.13 14.98
C ARG A 246 -4.15 -15.17 13.89
N TYR A 247 -3.49 -15.22 12.73
CA TYR A 247 -3.93 -14.46 11.56
C TYR A 247 -5.34 -14.89 11.16
N PHE A 248 -6.16 -13.92 10.76
CA PHE A 248 -7.52 -14.13 10.25
C PHE A 248 -8.43 -14.96 11.18
N SER A 249 -8.19 -14.89 12.48
CA SER A 249 -8.93 -15.63 13.51
C SER A 249 -10.30 -15.05 13.83
N LYS A 250 -10.56 -13.78 13.44
CA LYS A 250 -11.87 -13.13 13.64
C LYS A 250 -12.49 -12.73 12.29
N PRO A 251 -13.82 -12.72 12.17
CA PRO A 251 -14.53 -12.27 10.97
C PRO A 251 -14.21 -10.83 10.53
N THR A 252 -13.79 -9.99 11.46
CA THR A 252 -13.44 -8.59 11.24
C THR A 252 -11.97 -8.37 10.83
N ASN A 253 -11.18 -9.44 10.73
CA ASN A 253 -9.78 -9.37 10.29
C ASN A 253 -9.71 -9.06 8.78
N ILE A 254 -8.91 -8.05 8.44
CA ILE A 254 -8.88 -7.46 7.10
C ILE A 254 -7.65 -7.95 6.33
N ALA A 255 -7.87 -8.51 5.15
CA ALA A 255 -6.83 -8.84 4.18
C ALA A 255 -6.57 -7.67 3.23
N LEU A 256 -5.31 -7.29 3.10
CA LEU A 256 -4.89 -6.15 2.29
C LEU A 256 -3.95 -6.56 1.16
N GLY A 257 -4.00 -5.80 0.06
CA GLY A 257 -3.02 -5.84 -1.02
C GLY A 257 -2.46 -4.46 -1.31
N LEU A 258 -1.15 -4.34 -1.50
CA LEU A 258 -0.49 -3.10 -1.88
C LEU A 258 -0.20 -3.12 -3.38
N SER A 259 -0.60 -2.06 -4.09
CA SER A 259 -0.20 -1.80 -5.46
C SER A 259 0.62 -0.53 -5.55
N SER A 260 1.69 -0.58 -6.33
CA SER A 260 2.47 0.60 -6.68
C SER A 260 2.97 0.49 -8.12
N ASN A 261 2.79 1.55 -8.90
CA ASN A 261 3.36 1.65 -10.24
C ASN A 261 3.55 3.11 -10.66
N GLY A 262 4.55 3.36 -11.51
CA GLY A 262 4.91 4.70 -11.95
C GLY A 262 3.98 5.07 -13.08
N PHE A 263 3.28 6.19 -12.93
CA PHE A 263 2.26 6.59 -13.88
C PHE A 263 2.49 8.03 -14.35
N GLY A 264 2.22 8.29 -15.63
CA GLY A 264 2.24 9.64 -16.20
C GLY A 264 0.81 10.19 -16.26
N PRO A 265 0.39 11.07 -15.33
CA PRO A 265 -1.00 11.56 -15.28
C PRO A 265 -1.41 12.42 -16.48
N PHE A 266 -0.46 12.87 -17.30
CA PHE A 266 -0.73 13.73 -18.45
C PHE A 266 -0.13 13.13 -19.71
N LYS A 267 -0.84 13.30 -20.84
CA LYS A 267 -0.42 12.86 -22.19
C LYS A 267 0.98 13.33 -22.61
N SER A 268 1.48 14.43 -22.02
CA SER A 268 2.81 14.94 -22.32
C SER A 268 3.95 14.12 -21.68
N CYS A 269 3.65 13.19 -20.77
CA CYS A 269 4.60 12.34 -20.02
C CYS A 269 5.76 13.09 -19.33
N LYS A 270 5.70 14.43 -19.25
CA LYS A 270 6.74 15.26 -18.59
C LYS A 270 6.64 15.23 -17.07
N GLN A 271 5.49 14.82 -16.56
CA GLN A 271 5.23 14.63 -15.15
C GLN A 271 4.83 13.17 -14.96
N SER A 272 5.46 12.54 -13.98
CA SER A 272 5.08 11.23 -13.47
C SER A 272 4.68 11.36 -12.01
N CYS A 273 4.04 10.35 -11.48
CA CYS A 273 3.84 10.16 -10.06
C CYS A 273 3.85 8.67 -9.73
N TRP A 274 4.01 8.35 -8.45
CA TRP A 274 3.92 6.99 -7.95
C TRP A 274 2.85 6.91 -6.87
N PRO A 275 1.62 6.49 -7.21
CA PRO A 275 0.61 6.19 -6.21
C PRO A 275 1.01 4.96 -5.38
N LEU A 276 0.63 5.00 -4.11
CA LEU A 276 0.61 3.85 -3.21
C LEU A 276 -0.88 3.53 -2.94
N LEU A 277 -1.37 2.44 -3.53
CA LEU A 277 -2.78 2.06 -3.48
C LEU A 277 -2.94 0.79 -2.65
N VAL A 278 -3.89 0.78 -1.72
CA VAL A 278 -4.25 -0.40 -0.94
C VAL A 278 -5.62 -0.91 -1.37
N PHE A 279 -5.70 -2.22 -1.57
CA PHE A 279 -6.92 -2.95 -1.86
C PHE A 279 -7.37 -3.67 -0.59
N ASN A 280 -8.66 -3.57 -0.30
CA ASN A 280 -9.28 -4.30 0.80
C ASN A 280 -9.98 -5.54 0.24
N TYR A 281 -9.38 -6.71 0.44
CA TYR A 281 -9.89 -7.98 -0.08
C TYR A 281 -11.11 -8.49 0.70
N ASN A 282 -11.44 -7.88 1.84
CA ASN A 282 -12.71 -8.17 2.53
C ASN A 282 -13.92 -7.59 1.80
N LEU A 283 -13.73 -6.81 0.73
CA LEU A 283 -14.82 -6.44 -0.17
C LEU A 283 -14.96 -7.50 -1.28
N PRO A 284 -16.18 -7.76 -1.77
CA PRO A 284 -16.40 -8.65 -2.90
C PRO A 284 -15.54 -8.27 -4.13
N PRO A 285 -15.03 -9.25 -4.91
CA PRO A 285 -14.22 -9.01 -6.11
C PRO A 285 -14.84 -8.05 -7.12
N SER A 286 -16.17 -8.04 -7.21
CA SER A 286 -16.91 -7.16 -8.11
C SER A 286 -16.77 -5.67 -7.78
N ILE A 287 -16.32 -5.32 -6.56
CA ILE A 287 -16.22 -3.92 -6.12
C ILE A 287 -14.86 -3.56 -5.50
N CYS A 288 -14.04 -4.53 -5.07
CA CYS A 288 -12.79 -4.24 -4.34
C CYS A 288 -11.75 -3.49 -5.19
N THR A 289 -11.84 -3.59 -6.52
CA THR A 289 -11.00 -2.84 -7.47
C THR A 289 -11.72 -1.66 -8.11
N CYS A 290 -12.91 -1.27 -7.64
CA CYS A 290 -13.54 -0.02 -8.08
C CYS A 290 -12.82 1.17 -7.46
N LEU A 291 -12.70 2.28 -8.20
CA LEU A 291 -11.97 3.48 -7.77
C LEU A 291 -12.40 3.99 -6.39
N GLU A 292 -13.70 3.94 -6.10
CA GLU A 292 -14.32 4.34 -4.83
C GLU A 292 -13.87 3.49 -3.62
N ASN A 293 -13.42 2.24 -3.86
CA ASN A 293 -12.99 1.30 -2.82
C ASN A 293 -11.46 1.13 -2.77
N MET A 294 -10.72 1.71 -3.72
CA MET A 294 -9.25 1.73 -3.68
C MET A 294 -8.76 2.76 -2.66
N LEU A 295 -7.99 2.31 -1.67
CA LEU A 295 -7.46 3.17 -0.62
C LEU A 295 -6.10 3.76 -1.03
N CYS A 296 -6.11 4.95 -1.64
CA CYS A 296 -4.87 5.65 -1.96
C CYS A 296 -4.18 6.15 -0.67
N LEU A 297 -3.05 5.55 -0.28
CA LEU A 297 -2.24 5.98 0.86
C LEU A 297 -1.54 7.31 0.60
N GLY A 298 -1.27 7.62 -0.65
CA GLY A 298 -0.62 8.86 -1.05
C GLY A 298 -0.03 8.74 -2.44
N VAL A 299 0.36 9.88 -2.99
CA VAL A 299 0.98 9.97 -4.32
C VAL A 299 2.36 10.57 -4.16
N ILE A 300 3.39 9.78 -4.43
CA ILE A 300 4.78 10.25 -4.46
C ILE A 300 4.90 11.17 -5.68
N PRO A 301 5.22 12.46 -5.49
CA PRO A 301 5.26 13.41 -6.60
C PRO A 301 6.45 13.10 -7.50
N GLY A 302 6.32 13.13 -8.83
CA GLY A 302 7.46 12.99 -9.75
C GLY A 302 8.16 14.32 -10.08
N PRO A 303 8.88 14.43 -11.21
CA PRO A 303 8.88 13.52 -12.37
C PRO A 303 9.85 12.35 -12.25
N ASN A 304 10.72 12.37 -11.23
CA ASN A 304 11.65 11.28 -11.01
C ASN A 304 10.99 10.15 -10.25
N SER A 305 11.59 9.00 -10.44
CA SER A 305 11.29 7.81 -9.70
C SER A 305 11.98 7.86 -8.31
N PRO A 306 11.30 7.76 -7.13
CA PRO A 306 11.85 7.32 -5.85
C PRO A 306 13.00 6.35 -6.01
N LYS A 307 14.17 6.78 -5.56
CA LYS A 307 15.36 5.93 -5.53
C LYS A 307 15.15 4.83 -4.48
N GLU A 308 14.74 5.22 -3.27
CA GLU A 308 14.39 4.33 -2.16
C GLU A 308 12.91 4.50 -1.83
N ILE A 309 12.08 3.73 -2.53
CA ILE A 309 10.62 3.74 -2.32
C ILE A 309 10.24 3.38 -0.88
N ASP A 310 11.09 2.59 -0.22
CA ASP A 310 10.80 2.03 1.10
C ASP A 310 10.69 3.12 2.18
N THR A 311 11.44 4.22 2.04
CA THR A 311 11.29 5.41 2.92
C THR A 311 9.89 6.03 2.82
N PHE A 312 9.22 5.91 1.68
CA PHE A 312 7.84 6.40 1.52
C PHE A 312 6.81 5.41 2.09
N LEU A 313 7.19 4.15 2.32
CA LEU A 313 6.34 3.09 2.87
C LEU A 313 6.41 3.01 4.40
N GLU A 314 7.39 3.63 5.05
CA GLU A 314 7.53 3.55 6.52
C GLU A 314 6.26 3.92 7.31
N PRO A 315 5.54 5.02 7.03
CA PRO A 315 4.30 5.33 7.75
C PRO A 315 3.23 4.25 7.58
N PHE A 316 3.22 3.58 6.42
CA PHE A 316 2.32 2.47 6.14
C PHE A 316 2.72 1.20 6.90
N ILE A 317 4.02 0.90 6.95
CA ILE A 317 4.56 -0.23 7.74
C ILE A 317 4.26 -0.03 9.23
N ASP A 318 4.47 1.18 9.76
CA ASP A 318 4.14 1.53 11.16
C ASP A 318 2.65 1.29 11.45
N GLU A 319 1.75 1.71 10.55
CA GLU A 319 0.31 1.46 10.71
C GLU A 319 -0.07 -0.02 10.58
N LEU A 320 0.56 -0.78 9.67
CA LEU A 320 0.32 -2.22 9.56
C LEU A 320 0.71 -2.96 10.84
N GLU A 321 1.80 -2.53 11.48
CA GLU A 321 2.24 -3.06 12.77
C GLU A 321 1.22 -2.79 13.89
N LEU A 322 0.63 -1.59 13.92
CA LEU A 322 -0.46 -1.25 14.86
C LEU A 322 -1.71 -2.08 14.56
N LEU A 323 -2.10 -2.17 13.29
CA LEU A 323 -3.24 -2.97 12.84
C LEU A 323 -3.04 -4.47 13.14
N ALA A 324 -1.84 -5.01 13.04
CA ALA A 324 -1.56 -6.41 13.37
C ALA A 324 -1.70 -6.71 14.87
N ARG A 325 -1.43 -5.72 15.74
CA ARG A 325 -1.66 -5.80 17.19
C ARG A 325 -3.13 -5.64 17.59
N GLY A 326 -3.88 -4.90 16.79
CA GLY A 326 -5.29 -4.64 17.01
C GLY A 326 -5.56 -3.17 17.33
N VAL A 327 -6.58 -2.61 16.69
CA VAL A 327 -6.99 -1.21 16.87
C VAL A 327 -8.47 -1.19 17.27
N PRO A 328 -8.85 -0.43 18.33
CA PRO A 328 -10.24 -0.33 18.73
C PRO A 328 -11.06 0.42 17.69
N ALA A 329 -12.20 -0.17 17.32
CA ALA A 329 -13.18 0.43 16.44
C ALA A 329 -14.60 0.08 16.90
N HIS A 330 -15.58 0.55 16.14
CA HIS A 330 -16.98 0.22 16.33
C HIS A 330 -17.57 -0.29 15.02
N ASN A 331 -18.22 -1.45 15.07
CA ASN A 331 -18.90 -2.04 13.93
C ASN A 331 -20.36 -1.57 13.93
N ALA A 332 -20.71 -0.63 13.06
CA ALA A 332 -22.05 -0.06 12.99
C ALA A 332 -23.12 -1.05 12.47
N SER A 333 -22.72 -2.09 11.71
CA SER A 333 -23.65 -3.14 11.27
C SER A 333 -24.09 -4.03 12.44
N ALA A 334 -23.16 -4.38 13.32
CA ALA A 334 -23.42 -5.21 14.49
C ALA A 334 -23.72 -4.40 15.77
N ASN A 335 -23.57 -3.08 15.70
CA ASN A 335 -23.73 -2.11 16.78
C ASN A 335 -22.95 -2.47 18.06
N HIS A 336 -21.69 -2.89 17.92
CA HIS A 336 -20.81 -3.17 19.06
C HIS A 336 -19.34 -2.80 18.80
N PRO A 337 -18.55 -2.54 19.86
CA PRO A 337 -17.11 -2.34 19.75
C PRO A 337 -16.39 -3.59 19.22
N VAL A 338 -15.33 -3.40 18.44
CA VAL A 338 -14.52 -4.47 17.85
C VAL A 338 -13.04 -4.11 17.90
N THR A 339 -12.16 -5.11 18.03
CA THR A 339 -10.72 -4.93 17.80
C THR A 339 -10.41 -5.30 16.36
N LEU A 340 -10.21 -4.29 15.50
CA LEU A 340 -9.87 -4.48 14.11
C LEU A 340 -8.42 -4.91 13.97
N HIS A 341 -8.20 -5.92 13.14
CA HIS A 341 -6.88 -6.34 12.71
C HIS A 341 -6.78 -6.28 11.20
N ALA A 342 -5.60 -5.95 10.67
CA ALA A 342 -5.37 -5.99 9.23
C ALA A 342 -3.99 -6.55 8.90
N TYR A 343 -3.91 -7.32 7.82
CA TYR A 343 -2.70 -8.02 7.41
C TYR A 343 -2.47 -7.86 5.90
N LEU A 344 -1.24 -7.53 5.52
CA LEU A 344 -0.86 -7.36 4.12
C LEU A 344 -0.48 -8.73 3.54
N LEU A 345 -1.20 -9.18 2.51
CA LEU A 345 -1.00 -10.50 1.89
C LEU A 345 -0.15 -10.44 0.62
N ALA A 346 -0.29 -9.37 -0.16
CA ALA A 346 0.35 -9.26 -1.45
C ALA A 346 0.78 -7.83 -1.77
N CYS A 347 1.89 -7.72 -2.49
CA CYS A 347 2.46 -6.48 -3.02
C CYS A 347 2.69 -6.64 -4.53
N PHE A 348 1.98 -5.86 -5.34
CA PHE A 348 1.94 -6.05 -6.79
C PHE A 348 2.10 -4.75 -7.57
N GLY A 349 2.35 -4.90 -8.87
CA GLY A 349 2.69 -3.84 -9.80
C GLY A 349 3.54 -4.41 -10.93
N ASN A 350 3.96 -3.56 -11.87
CA ASN A 350 4.84 -4.03 -12.93
C ASN A 350 6.22 -4.48 -12.38
N MET A 351 6.97 -5.24 -13.17
CA MET A 351 8.26 -5.79 -12.74
C MET A 351 9.24 -4.73 -12.17
N PRO A 352 9.38 -3.52 -12.76
CA PRO A 352 10.21 -2.47 -12.16
C PRO A 352 9.73 -1.99 -10.78
N ALA A 353 8.42 -1.85 -10.57
CA ALA A 353 7.86 -1.41 -9.31
C ALA A 353 8.01 -2.48 -8.22
N VAL A 354 7.67 -3.73 -8.52
CA VAL A 354 7.86 -4.85 -7.58
C VAL A 354 9.33 -5.04 -7.23
N ALA A 355 10.23 -4.91 -8.20
CA ALA A 355 11.67 -4.93 -7.92
C ALA A 355 12.10 -3.82 -6.95
N LYS A 356 11.47 -2.64 -6.96
CA LYS A 356 11.74 -1.59 -5.96
C LYS A 356 11.21 -1.97 -4.59
N LEU A 357 9.97 -2.43 -4.50
CA LEU A 357 9.35 -2.88 -3.24
C LEU A 357 10.14 -4.01 -2.57
N MET A 358 10.68 -4.92 -3.36
CA MET A 358 11.51 -6.04 -2.88
C MET A 358 13.00 -5.71 -2.79
N CYS A 359 13.41 -4.45 -3.02
CA CYS A 359 14.80 -4.03 -3.13
C CYS A 359 15.66 -4.95 -4.03
N MET A 360 15.13 -5.42 -5.16
CA MET A 360 15.82 -6.27 -6.13
C MET A 360 16.46 -5.46 -7.27
N LYS A 361 17.44 -6.06 -7.95
CA LYS A 361 18.09 -5.48 -9.15
C LYS A 361 17.12 -5.31 -10.34
N GLY A 362 15.99 -6.02 -10.33
CA GLY A 362 14.99 -6.03 -11.39
C GLY A 362 15.36 -6.86 -12.61
N HIS A 363 14.63 -6.65 -13.70
CA HIS A 363 14.64 -7.50 -14.90
C HIS A 363 16.01 -7.59 -15.61
N ASN A 364 16.91 -6.62 -15.43
CA ASN A 364 18.27 -6.63 -15.99
C ASN A 364 19.32 -7.24 -15.04
N GLY A 365 18.91 -7.90 -13.96
CA GLY A 365 19.81 -8.58 -13.03
C GLY A 365 20.33 -9.93 -13.55
N LYS A 366 21.43 -10.43 -12.97
CA LYS A 366 21.90 -11.81 -13.20
C LYS A 366 20.93 -12.89 -12.67
N ARG A 367 20.07 -12.51 -11.73
CA ARG A 367 18.97 -13.32 -11.20
C ARG A 367 17.75 -12.41 -11.10
N PRO A 368 17.04 -12.19 -12.22
CA PRO A 368 16.03 -11.14 -12.32
C PRO A 368 14.67 -11.56 -11.76
N CYS A 369 14.40 -12.86 -11.64
CA CYS A 369 13.12 -13.37 -11.16
C CYS A 369 12.99 -13.20 -9.64
N GLN A 370 11.82 -12.71 -9.23
CA GLN A 370 11.42 -12.57 -7.83
C GLN A 370 11.07 -13.91 -7.16
N ALA A 371 10.58 -14.89 -7.92
CA ALA A 371 10.17 -16.20 -7.38
C ALA A 371 11.24 -17.30 -7.49
N CYS A 372 12.17 -17.21 -8.45
CA CYS A 372 13.17 -18.26 -8.67
C CYS A 372 14.60 -17.73 -8.80
N ARG A 373 15.55 -18.67 -8.75
CA ARG A 373 16.99 -18.43 -8.81
C ARG A 373 17.56 -18.73 -10.20
N ILE A 374 16.76 -18.77 -11.27
CA ILE A 374 17.30 -18.94 -12.63
C ILE A 374 18.35 -17.86 -12.90
N ARG A 375 19.50 -18.30 -13.41
CA ARG A 375 20.60 -17.42 -13.74
C ARG A 375 20.43 -16.90 -15.17
N ALA A 376 20.43 -15.59 -15.30
CA ALA A 376 20.43 -14.94 -16.58
C ALA A 376 21.83 -14.93 -17.21
N VAL A 377 21.89 -15.02 -18.54
CA VAL A 377 23.11 -15.08 -19.34
C VAL A 377 23.11 -13.96 -20.39
N TYR A 378 24.29 -13.67 -20.96
CA TYR A 378 24.41 -12.70 -22.04
C TYR A 378 23.99 -13.31 -23.37
N ALA A 379 23.27 -12.55 -24.19
CA ALA A 379 22.90 -12.97 -25.55
C ALA A 379 24.14 -13.18 -26.44
N SER A 380 25.19 -12.38 -26.26
CA SER A 380 26.50 -12.54 -26.92
C SER A 380 27.57 -11.71 -26.19
N ALA A 381 28.85 -11.98 -26.49
CA ALA A 381 29.97 -11.20 -25.95
C ALA A 381 29.80 -9.70 -26.30
N GLY A 382 29.94 -8.82 -25.31
CA GLY A 382 29.83 -7.36 -25.48
C GLY A 382 28.41 -6.79 -25.35
N LYS A 383 27.36 -7.62 -25.29
CA LYS A 383 25.99 -7.14 -24.97
C LYS A 383 25.82 -6.93 -23.47
N ARG A 384 25.00 -5.95 -23.08
CA ARG A 384 24.71 -5.63 -21.67
C ARG A 384 23.36 -6.19 -21.17
N THR A 385 22.54 -6.73 -22.05
CA THR A 385 21.22 -7.28 -21.73
C THR A 385 21.33 -8.75 -21.34
N TYR A 386 20.70 -9.12 -20.22
CA TYR A 386 20.59 -10.50 -19.80
C TYR A 386 19.27 -11.12 -20.27
N TYR A 387 19.25 -12.42 -20.50
CA TYR A 387 18.04 -13.22 -20.68
C TYR A 387 18.14 -14.52 -19.86
N THR A 388 17.02 -15.15 -19.55
CA THR A 388 16.93 -16.33 -18.66
C THR A 388 16.52 -17.58 -19.44
N PRO A 389 17.46 -18.30 -20.08
CA PRO A 389 17.12 -19.53 -20.78
C PRO A 389 16.87 -20.67 -19.80
N LEU A 390 15.97 -21.59 -20.17
CA LEU A 390 15.79 -22.87 -19.47
C LEU A 390 17.00 -23.79 -19.70
N SER A 391 17.67 -23.70 -20.85
CA SER A 391 18.87 -24.49 -21.11
C SER A 391 19.92 -23.66 -21.83
N GLN A 392 21.19 -23.89 -21.48
CA GLN A 392 22.29 -23.25 -22.17
C GLN A 392 22.60 -24.00 -23.47
N HIS A 393 21.89 -23.69 -24.55
CA HIS A 393 22.33 -24.10 -25.89
C HIS A 393 23.26 -23.01 -26.46
N PHE A 394 24.56 -23.35 -26.55
CA PHE A 394 25.63 -22.59 -27.21
C PHE A 394 25.83 -21.13 -26.77
N ILE A 395 26.58 -20.92 -25.68
CA ILE A 395 27.35 -19.68 -25.47
C ILE A 395 28.83 -20.05 -25.50
N PRO A 396 29.59 -19.65 -26.54
CA PRO A 396 31.03 -19.90 -26.61
C PRO A 396 31.75 -19.34 -25.37
N GLY A 397 32.58 -20.17 -24.71
CA GLY A 397 33.46 -19.73 -23.62
C GLY A 397 32.90 -19.80 -22.19
N VAL A 398 31.71 -20.38 -21.98
CA VAL A 398 31.19 -20.64 -20.61
C VAL A 398 31.13 -22.15 -20.37
N PRO A 399 32.00 -22.72 -19.50
CA PRO A 399 31.99 -24.15 -19.22
C PRO A 399 30.75 -24.56 -18.40
N GLY A 400 30.17 -25.71 -18.76
CA GLY A 400 29.01 -26.33 -18.12
C GLY A 400 27.81 -26.44 -19.04
N ILE A 401 27.11 -27.58 -18.98
CA ILE A 401 25.75 -27.73 -19.51
C ILE A 401 24.83 -27.66 -18.29
N TRP A 402 23.88 -26.71 -18.29
CA TRP A 402 22.78 -26.73 -17.32
C TRP A 402 21.44 -26.66 -18.04
N HIS A 403 20.48 -27.40 -17.48
CA HIS A 403 19.11 -27.48 -17.91
C HIS A 403 18.23 -27.30 -16.67
N TYR A 404 17.31 -26.33 -16.73
CA TYR A 404 16.27 -26.11 -15.75
C TYR A 404 15.01 -26.83 -16.24
N ASP A 405 14.50 -27.73 -15.42
CA ASP A 405 13.18 -28.31 -15.62
C ASP A 405 12.13 -27.22 -15.31
N PRO A 406 11.29 -26.79 -16.28
CA PRO A 406 10.27 -25.78 -16.05
C PRO A 406 9.23 -26.19 -14.99
N LEU A 407 9.06 -27.48 -14.71
CA LEU A 407 8.18 -27.99 -13.66
C LEU A 407 8.88 -28.09 -12.30
N ASN A 408 10.21 -27.97 -12.26
CA ASN A 408 11.01 -28.05 -11.05
C ASN A 408 12.12 -27.00 -11.04
N LEU A 409 11.69 -25.73 -11.08
CA LEU A 409 12.60 -24.59 -11.07
C LEU A 409 13.27 -24.43 -9.69
N PRO A 410 14.47 -23.84 -9.63
CA PRO A 410 15.12 -23.52 -8.36
C PRO A 410 14.43 -22.33 -7.69
N LEU A 411 13.27 -22.56 -7.09
CA LEU A 411 12.48 -21.54 -6.41
C LEU A 411 13.29 -20.90 -5.28
N ARG A 412 12.95 -19.65 -4.97
CA ARG A 412 13.40 -18.95 -3.78
C ARG A 412 12.47 -19.32 -2.63
N THR A 413 12.99 -19.32 -1.42
CA THR A 413 12.19 -19.31 -0.20
C THR A 413 12.25 -17.93 0.45
N HIS A 414 11.32 -17.62 1.35
CA HIS A 414 11.38 -16.41 2.16
C HIS A 414 12.71 -16.30 2.92
N VAL A 415 13.12 -17.40 3.58
CA VAL A 415 14.39 -17.46 4.33
C VAL A 415 15.59 -17.21 3.42
N ASP A 416 15.64 -17.84 2.23
CA ASP A 416 16.71 -17.60 1.25
C ASP A 416 16.85 -16.12 0.89
N TYR A 417 15.72 -15.42 0.72
CA TYR A 417 15.73 -13.99 0.41
C TYR A 417 16.29 -13.19 1.58
N LEU A 418 15.81 -13.43 2.80
CA LEU A 418 16.26 -12.72 4.00
C LEU A 418 17.75 -12.91 4.26
N GLU A 419 18.24 -14.15 4.24
CA GLU A 419 19.65 -14.46 4.45
C GLU A 419 20.55 -13.78 3.41
N GLN A 420 20.14 -13.79 2.13
CA GLN A 420 20.88 -13.13 1.06
C GLN A 420 20.91 -11.61 1.25
N ALA A 421 19.79 -11.01 1.63
CA ALA A 421 19.67 -9.58 1.88
C ALA A 421 20.53 -9.14 3.08
N LEU A 422 20.44 -9.85 4.21
CA LEU A 422 21.26 -9.62 5.41
C LEU A 422 22.75 -9.82 5.11
N HIS A 423 23.11 -10.85 4.33
CA HIS A 423 24.49 -11.06 3.91
C HIS A 423 25.04 -9.93 3.04
N ILE A 424 24.20 -9.25 2.26
CA ILE A 424 24.62 -8.05 1.52
C ILE A 424 24.86 -6.90 2.51
N GLY A 425 23.91 -6.62 3.40
CA GLY A 425 23.98 -5.53 4.38
C GLY A 425 25.14 -5.65 5.38
N ALA A 426 25.56 -6.86 5.73
CA ALA A 426 26.71 -7.12 6.61
C ALA A 426 28.09 -6.84 5.94
N SER A 427 28.12 -6.24 4.75
CA SER A 427 29.38 -5.94 4.04
C SER A 427 29.95 -4.59 4.47
N ASN A 428 31.18 -4.58 4.99
CA ASN A 428 31.87 -3.34 5.37
C ASN A 428 32.51 -2.59 4.17
N ASN A 429 32.30 -3.08 2.94
CA ASN A 429 32.88 -2.52 1.73
C ASN A 429 31.86 -2.56 0.58
N GLY A 430 31.59 -1.41 -0.03
CA GLY A 430 30.66 -1.27 -1.16
C GLY A 430 31.00 -2.15 -2.37
N THR A 431 32.28 -2.50 -2.58
CA THR A 431 32.67 -3.42 -3.66
C THR A 431 32.17 -4.85 -3.40
N THR A 432 32.30 -5.32 -2.16
CA THR A 432 31.83 -6.65 -1.75
C THR A 432 30.31 -6.70 -1.76
N GLU A 433 29.65 -5.63 -1.29
CA GLU A 433 28.20 -5.44 -1.33
C GLU A 433 27.69 -5.51 -2.77
N ALA A 434 28.23 -4.69 -3.68
CA ALA A 434 27.86 -4.68 -5.09
C ALA A 434 28.05 -6.04 -5.77
N ARG A 435 29.13 -6.76 -5.42
CA ARG A 435 29.38 -8.13 -5.91
C ARG A 435 28.34 -9.12 -5.40
N ARG A 436 28.03 -9.10 -4.09
CA ARG A 436 27.00 -9.96 -3.46
C ARG A 436 25.64 -9.67 -4.08
N SER A 437 25.27 -8.40 -4.16
CA SER A 437 24.03 -7.92 -4.77
C SER A 437 23.88 -8.37 -6.23
N ARG A 438 24.93 -8.21 -7.05
CA ARG A 438 24.92 -8.67 -8.44
C ARG A 438 24.79 -10.19 -8.57
N ARG A 439 25.27 -10.97 -7.59
CA ARG A 439 25.23 -12.44 -7.60
C ARG A 439 23.86 -12.99 -7.21
N THR A 440 23.19 -12.36 -6.25
CA THR A 440 21.88 -12.79 -5.71
C THR A 440 20.71 -12.18 -6.47
N GLY A 441 20.90 -11.00 -7.08
CA GLY A 441 19.82 -10.21 -7.68
C GLY A 441 19.09 -9.31 -6.68
N ILE A 442 19.54 -9.26 -5.42
CA ILE A 442 18.96 -8.45 -4.33
C ILE A 442 19.89 -7.25 -4.07
N ASN A 443 19.37 -6.07 -3.77
CA ASN A 443 20.16 -4.88 -3.44
C ASN A 443 20.36 -4.74 -1.93
N SER A 444 19.29 -4.89 -1.16
CA SER A 444 19.25 -4.70 0.28
C SER A 444 18.05 -5.46 0.87
N LEU A 445 17.91 -5.44 2.19
CA LEU A 445 16.71 -5.93 2.85
C LEU A 445 15.59 -4.90 2.71
N SER A 446 14.45 -5.31 2.15
CA SER A 446 13.26 -4.45 2.10
C SER A 446 12.65 -4.29 3.48
N PRO A 447 12.24 -3.07 3.87
CA PRO A 447 11.43 -2.84 5.07
C PRO A 447 10.13 -3.63 5.13
N LEU A 448 9.56 -4.03 3.98
CA LEU A 448 8.40 -4.92 3.97
C LEU A 448 8.70 -6.30 4.58
N ALA A 449 9.97 -6.68 4.76
CA ALA A 449 10.36 -7.89 5.48
C ALA A 449 10.02 -7.86 6.97
N TRP A 450 9.72 -6.68 7.54
CA TRP A 450 9.19 -6.58 8.90
C TRP A 450 7.72 -6.99 9.02
N ILE A 451 6.99 -7.04 7.90
CA ILE A 451 5.60 -7.48 7.87
C ILE A 451 5.56 -9.01 7.78
N ALA A 452 5.36 -9.67 8.92
CA ALA A 452 5.42 -11.13 9.02
C ALA A 452 4.33 -11.87 8.23
N SER A 453 3.26 -11.18 7.80
CA SER A 453 2.26 -11.76 6.89
C SER A 453 2.73 -11.82 5.43
N LEU A 454 3.90 -11.28 5.09
CA LEU A 454 4.47 -11.36 3.75
C LEU A 454 5.51 -12.48 3.65
N ASP A 455 5.37 -13.31 2.61
CA ASP A 455 6.41 -14.23 2.17
C ASP A 455 7.04 -13.67 0.88
N PHE A 456 8.34 -13.38 0.93
CA PHE A 456 9.06 -12.76 -0.20
C PHE A 456 9.22 -13.67 -1.43
N ALA A 457 8.89 -14.95 -1.34
CA ALA A 457 8.83 -15.84 -2.50
C ALA A 457 7.45 -15.86 -3.18
N VAL A 458 6.35 -15.58 -2.45
CA VAL A 458 4.98 -15.77 -2.98
C VAL A 458 4.04 -14.57 -2.85
N SER A 459 4.29 -13.64 -1.92
CA SER A 459 3.47 -12.42 -1.73
C SER A 459 3.72 -11.33 -2.77
N PHE A 460 4.59 -11.56 -3.75
CA PHE A 460 4.88 -10.64 -4.84
C PHE A 460 4.52 -11.32 -6.16
N PRO A 461 3.23 -11.31 -6.56
CA PRO A 461 2.79 -11.99 -7.77
C PRO A 461 3.38 -11.32 -9.02
N HIS A 462 3.53 -12.11 -10.09
CA HIS A 462 3.96 -11.57 -11.37
C HIS A 462 2.80 -10.83 -12.03
N ASP A 463 3.12 -9.68 -12.63
CA ASP A 463 2.17 -8.93 -13.45
C ASP A 463 1.90 -9.65 -14.76
N PHE A 464 0.90 -10.52 -14.75
CA PHE A 464 0.55 -11.37 -15.89
C PHE A 464 0.07 -10.54 -17.08
N MET A 465 -0.63 -9.42 -16.82
CA MET A 465 -1.16 -8.55 -17.86
C MET A 465 -0.04 -7.91 -18.67
N HIS A 466 0.90 -7.21 -18.01
CA HIS A 466 2.02 -6.62 -18.73
C HIS A 466 2.96 -7.71 -19.26
N ALA A 467 3.31 -8.72 -18.47
CA ALA A 467 4.29 -9.72 -18.89
C ALA A 467 3.81 -10.57 -20.07
N MET A 468 2.61 -11.16 -19.97
CA MET A 468 2.12 -12.09 -20.97
C MET A 468 1.34 -11.40 -22.07
N PHE A 469 0.29 -10.65 -21.72
CA PHE A 469 -0.64 -10.12 -22.73
C PHE A 469 -0.10 -8.91 -23.46
N GLU A 470 0.57 -7.97 -22.79
CA GLU A 470 1.09 -6.76 -23.44
C GLU A 470 2.46 -6.99 -24.11
N ASN A 471 3.30 -7.89 -23.57
CA ASN A 471 4.66 -8.09 -24.05
C ASN A 471 4.85 -9.40 -24.83
N VAL A 472 4.63 -10.57 -24.20
CA VAL A 472 4.97 -11.87 -24.81
C VAL A 472 4.07 -12.22 -25.97
N VAL A 473 2.74 -12.07 -25.84
CA VAL A 473 1.78 -12.44 -26.89
C VAL A 473 2.02 -11.64 -28.18
N PRO A 474 2.13 -10.30 -28.17
CA PRO A 474 2.46 -9.53 -29.38
C PRO A 474 3.82 -9.92 -29.98
N MET A 475 4.82 -10.18 -29.14
CA MET A 475 6.13 -10.64 -29.61
C MET A 475 6.05 -12.00 -30.32
N LEU A 476 5.26 -12.94 -29.80
CA LEU A 476 5.02 -14.24 -30.43
C LEU A 476 4.25 -14.09 -31.75
N LEU A 477 3.24 -13.22 -31.78
CA LEU A 477 2.51 -12.90 -33.01
C LEU A 477 3.46 -12.34 -34.07
N ASP A 478 4.29 -11.34 -33.75
CA ASP A 478 5.28 -10.80 -34.69
C ASP A 478 6.27 -11.86 -35.18
N LEU A 479 6.64 -12.82 -34.31
CA LEU A 479 7.51 -13.94 -34.69
C LEU A 479 6.82 -14.89 -35.68
N TRP A 480 5.56 -15.26 -35.40
CA TRP A 480 4.80 -16.19 -36.22
C TRP A 480 4.36 -15.60 -37.55
N THR A 481 4.12 -14.29 -37.65
CA THR A 481 3.74 -13.60 -38.90
C THR A 481 4.94 -12.97 -39.61
N ARG A 482 6.15 -13.05 -39.04
CA ARG A 482 7.37 -12.40 -39.53
C ARG A 482 7.22 -10.88 -39.71
N THR A 483 6.58 -10.21 -38.76
CA THR A 483 6.44 -8.75 -38.75
C THR A 483 7.42 -8.07 -37.80
N GLY A 484 7.47 -6.74 -37.87
CA GLY A 484 8.25 -5.92 -36.94
C GLY A 484 9.73 -6.30 -36.85
N LYS A 485 10.19 -6.60 -35.63
CA LYS A 485 11.61 -6.93 -35.35
C LYS A 485 12.04 -8.30 -35.86
N TRP A 486 11.10 -9.18 -36.23
CA TRP A 486 11.36 -10.57 -36.62
C TRP A 486 11.31 -10.80 -38.14
N ALA A 487 11.05 -9.76 -38.94
CA ALA A 487 10.94 -9.87 -40.40
C ALA A 487 12.14 -10.50 -41.11
N LYS A 488 13.33 -10.46 -40.49
CA LYS A 488 14.58 -11.04 -41.03
C LYS A 488 15.06 -12.28 -40.25
N PHE A 489 14.31 -12.74 -39.25
CA PHE A 489 14.73 -13.82 -38.38
C PHE A 489 14.40 -15.20 -38.98
N GLY A 490 15.42 -16.04 -39.16
CA GLY A 490 15.25 -17.42 -39.60
C GLY A 490 14.66 -17.52 -41.01
N LEU A 491 15.41 -17.06 -42.02
CA LEU A 491 15.04 -16.96 -43.46
C LEU A 491 14.74 -18.31 -44.17
N SER A 492 14.54 -19.41 -43.45
CA SER A 492 14.05 -20.68 -44.00
C SER A 492 12.59 -20.87 -43.59
N ASP A 493 11.73 -21.45 -44.43
CA ASP A 493 10.35 -21.78 -44.05
C ASP A 493 10.34 -22.85 -42.96
N LYS A 494 10.31 -22.39 -41.72
CA LYS A 494 10.24 -23.22 -40.52
C LYS A 494 8.78 -23.39 -40.12
N GLU A 495 8.51 -24.51 -39.46
CA GLU A 495 7.19 -24.99 -39.05
C GLU A 495 6.37 -24.01 -38.18
N TYR A 496 7.01 -23.00 -37.58
CA TYR A 496 6.35 -21.99 -36.75
C TYR A 496 5.79 -20.78 -37.51
N HIS A 497 5.99 -20.67 -38.83
CA HIS A 497 5.52 -19.52 -39.62
C HIS A 497 4.04 -19.68 -39.97
N LEU A 498 3.20 -18.75 -39.55
CA LEU A 498 1.79 -18.68 -39.95
C LEU A 498 1.68 -18.07 -41.34
N HIS A 499 1.16 -18.86 -42.30
CA HIS A 499 0.91 -18.37 -43.64
C HIS A 499 -0.08 -17.18 -43.60
N PRO A 500 0.09 -16.14 -44.45
CA PRO A 500 -0.79 -14.97 -44.45
C PRO A 500 -2.28 -15.30 -44.56
N ASP A 501 -2.63 -16.34 -45.33
CA ASP A 501 -4.02 -16.79 -45.46
C ASP A 501 -4.57 -17.35 -44.15
N VAL A 502 -3.77 -18.13 -43.41
CA VAL A 502 -4.16 -18.66 -42.10
C VAL A 502 -4.36 -17.52 -41.11
N TRP A 503 -3.46 -16.53 -41.13
CA TRP A 503 -3.58 -15.34 -40.28
C TRP A 503 -4.84 -14.52 -40.61
N ALA A 504 -5.17 -14.38 -41.90
CA ALA A 504 -6.39 -13.70 -42.34
C ALA A 504 -7.65 -14.43 -41.85
N GLU A 505 -7.68 -15.77 -41.90
CA GLU A 505 -8.80 -16.56 -41.37
C GLU A 505 -8.91 -16.47 -39.84
N ILE A 506 -7.79 -16.48 -39.10
CA ILE A 506 -7.80 -16.22 -37.65
C ILE A 506 -8.37 -14.83 -37.37
N GLY A 507 -7.96 -13.80 -38.12
CA GLY A 507 -8.49 -12.45 -37.99
C GLY A 507 -9.99 -12.36 -38.22
N LYS A 508 -10.51 -13.04 -39.26
CA LYS A 508 -11.96 -13.14 -39.52
C LYS A 508 -12.69 -13.85 -38.38
N ALA A 509 -12.14 -14.96 -37.88
CA ALA A 509 -12.73 -15.71 -36.78
C ALA A 509 -12.77 -14.88 -35.48
N CYS A 510 -11.69 -14.14 -35.16
CA CYS A 510 -11.66 -13.23 -34.02
C CYS A 510 -12.71 -12.12 -34.17
N ALA A 511 -12.80 -11.48 -35.34
CA ALA A 511 -13.78 -10.42 -35.60
C ALA A 511 -15.23 -10.93 -35.50
N ALA A 512 -15.52 -12.11 -36.07
CA ALA A 512 -16.84 -12.73 -36.01
C ALA A 512 -17.26 -13.16 -34.59
N ASN A 513 -16.29 -13.37 -33.69
CA ASN A 513 -16.53 -13.73 -32.29
C ASN A 513 -16.32 -12.58 -31.32
N GLY A 514 -16.10 -11.36 -31.79
CA GLY A 514 -15.85 -10.19 -30.93
C GLY A 514 -16.95 -9.99 -29.88
N ASP A 515 -18.21 -10.17 -30.27
CA ASP A 515 -19.37 -10.04 -29.39
C ASP A 515 -19.50 -11.16 -28.34
N ASN A 516 -18.79 -12.28 -28.55
CA ASN A 516 -18.75 -13.43 -27.63
C ASN A 516 -17.56 -13.38 -26.67
N ILE A 517 -16.61 -12.46 -26.86
CA ILE A 517 -15.50 -12.25 -25.92
C ILE A 517 -16.09 -11.55 -24.70
N PRO A 518 -16.03 -12.14 -23.49
CA PRO A 518 -16.62 -11.50 -22.32
C PRO A 518 -15.91 -10.17 -22.06
N ALA A 519 -16.67 -9.07 -22.06
CA ALA A 519 -16.16 -7.73 -21.75
C ALA A 519 -15.49 -7.65 -20.36
N ALA A 520 -15.78 -8.62 -19.49
CA ALA A 520 -15.16 -8.80 -18.17
C ALA A 520 -13.66 -9.13 -18.20
N PHE A 521 -13.10 -9.58 -19.34
CA PHE A 521 -11.67 -9.87 -19.49
C PHE A 521 -10.85 -8.69 -20.04
N GLY A 522 -11.43 -7.50 -20.16
CA GLY A 522 -10.68 -6.26 -20.38
C GLY A 522 -11.34 -5.34 -21.40
N CYS A 523 -11.59 -4.10 -20.98
CA CYS A 523 -11.64 -2.91 -21.80
C CYS A 523 -10.70 -1.89 -21.16
#